data_AF-A0A6V7J929-F1
#
_entry.id   AF-A0A6V7J929-F1
#
_cell.length_a   1.000
_cell.length_b   1.000
_cell.length_c   1.000
_cell.angle_alpha   90.00
_cell.angle_beta   90.00
_cell.angle_gamma   90.00
#
_symmetry.space_group_name_H-M   'P 1'
#
loop_
_entity.id
_entity.type
_entity.pdbx_description
1 polymer ?
#
loop_
_entity_poly.entity_id
_entity_poly.type
_entity_poly.pdbx_seq_one_letter_code
_entity_poly.pdbx_strand_id
1 'polypeptide(L)'
;KDGICWLKHIVDERQKCDLLTKFINWFFVEYVNVVLRTYFYRVWFADCGGKSIWVRKQDFLKRRNESLEKLESKGTLELLETELHKDQNPMTALTFSFRPDSARPIYKL
;
A
#
# COMPACT_ATOMS: atom_id res chain seq x y z
N LYS A 1 -21.83 -25.44 -23.66
CA LYS A 1 -21.43 -24.69 -22.45
C LYS A 1 -20.11 -24.03 -22.80
N ASP A 2 -20.13 -22.79 -23.26
CA ASP A 2 -18.91 -22.10 -23.66
C ASP A 2 -18.51 -21.21 -22.50
N GLY A 3 -17.43 -21.60 -21.79
CA GLY A 3 -17.03 -20.93 -20.55
C GLY A 3 -16.42 -19.54 -20.75
N ILE A 4 -15.75 -19.31 -21.89
CA ILE A 4 -15.07 -18.03 -22.19
C ILE A 4 -15.29 -17.67 -23.67
N CYS A 5 -16.22 -16.74 -23.92
CA CYS A 5 -16.69 -16.41 -25.27
C CYS A 5 -15.60 -15.88 -26.22
N TRP A 6 -14.57 -15.20 -25.71
CA TRP A 6 -13.50 -14.63 -26.54
C TRP A 6 -12.42 -15.64 -26.92
N LEU A 7 -12.41 -16.84 -26.33
CA LEU A 7 -11.50 -17.94 -26.68
C LEU A 7 -12.12 -18.92 -27.69
N LYS A 8 -13.40 -18.75 -28.04
CA LYS A 8 -14.17 -19.74 -28.82
C LYS A 8 -13.63 -20.00 -30.23
N HIS A 9 -12.90 -19.05 -30.80
CA HIS A 9 -12.36 -19.14 -32.17
C HIS A 9 -10.98 -19.80 -32.23
N ILE A 10 -10.36 -20.04 -31.08
CA ILE A 10 -9.10 -20.76 -31.01
C ILE A 10 -9.46 -22.25 -30.98
N VAL A 11 -8.91 -23.05 -31.89
CA VAL A 11 -9.18 -24.51 -31.92
C VAL A 11 -8.17 -25.26 -31.05
N ASP A 12 -6.92 -24.80 -31.03
CA ASP A 12 -5.83 -25.38 -30.25
C ASP A 12 -5.99 -25.07 -28.75
N GLU A 13 -6.28 -26.11 -27.96
CA GLU A 13 -6.42 -26.02 -26.50
C GLU A 13 -5.16 -25.51 -25.80
N ARG A 14 -3.96 -25.83 -26.32
CA ARG A 14 -2.71 -25.33 -25.74
C ARG A 14 -2.59 -23.82 -25.91
N GLN A 15 -2.92 -23.31 -27.09
CA GLN A 15 -2.95 -21.87 -27.35
C GLN A 15 -4.01 -21.15 -26.51
N LYS A 16 -5.18 -21.76 -26.28
CA LYS A 16 -6.19 -21.21 -25.36
C LYS A 16 -5.63 -21.04 -23.96
N CYS A 17 -5.00 -22.08 -23.41
CA CYS A 17 -4.40 -22.06 -22.08
C CYS A 17 -3.29 -21.00 -21.96
N ASP A 18 -2.42 -20.90 -22.97
CA ASP A 18 -1.34 -19.93 -22.99
C ASP A 18 -1.87 -18.48 -23.05
N LEU A 19 -2.87 -18.23 -23.89
CA LEU A 19 -3.50 -16.91 -24.01
C LEU A 19 -4.26 -16.53 -22.73
N LEU A 20 -5.00 -17.47 -22.14
CA LEU A 20 -5.69 -17.25 -20.87
C LEU A 20 -4.71 -16.93 -19.74
N THR A 21 -3.59 -17.64 -19.66
CA THR A 21 -2.55 -17.39 -18.67
C THR A 21 -1.95 -15.99 -18.83
N LYS A 22 -1.63 -15.58 -20.07
CA LYS A 22 -1.15 -14.22 -20.37
C LYS A 22 -2.18 -13.15 -19.98
N PHE A 23 -3.45 -13.37 -20.32
CA PHE A 23 -4.52 -12.45 -19.97
C PHE A 23 -4.70 -12.32 -18.45
N ILE A 24 -4.73 -13.45 -17.72
CA ILE A 24 -4.86 -13.45 -16.26
C ILE A 24 -3.69 -12.68 -15.63
N ASN A 25 -2.45 -12.96 -16.07
CA ASN A 25 -1.27 -12.27 -15.56
C ASN A 25 -1.34 -10.76 -15.82
N TRP A 26 -1.67 -10.36 -17.05
CA TRP A 26 -1.87 -8.96 -17.40
C TRP A 26 -2.96 -8.32 -16.54
N PHE A 27 -4.11 -8.96 -16.38
CA PHE A 27 -5.24 -8.44 -15.60
C PHE A 27 -4.87 -8.25 -14.13
N PHE A 28 -4.16 -9.20 -13.52
CA PHE A 28 -3.72 -9.05 -12.13
C PHE A 28 -2.68 -7.93 -11.96
N VAL A 29 -1.71 -7.83 -12.88
CA VAL A 29 -0.62 -6.85 -12.78
C VAL A 29 -1.08 -5.44 -13.12
N GLU A 30 -1.75 -5.28 -14.25
CA GLU A 30 -2.07 -3.97 -14.83
C GLU A 30 -3.42 -3.42 -14.35
N TYR A 31 -4.34 -4.28 -13.92
CA TYR A 31 -5.65 -3.84 -13.45
C TYR A 31 -5.80 -4.00 -11.93
N VAL A 32 -5.78 -5.24 -11.42
CA VAL A 32 -6.08 -5.51 -10.01
C VAL A 32 -5.08 -4.83 -9.09
N ASN A 33 -3.78 -5.00 -9.33
CA ASN A 33 -2.74 -4.38 -8.50
C ASN A 33 -2.76 -2.85 -8.56
N VAL A 34 -3.07 -2.27 -9.73
CA VAL A 34 -3.20 -0.83 -9.88
C VAL A 34 -4.38 -0.31 -9.08
N VAL A 35 -5.56 -0.92 -9.19
CA VAL A 35 -6.74 -0.57 -8.39
C VAL A 35 -6.44 -0.68 -6.90
N LEU A 36 -5.87 -1.80 -6.45
CA LEU A 36 -5.54 -1.99 -5.03
C LEU A 36 -4.56 -0.92 -4.53
N ARG A 37 -3.49 -0.63 -5.27
CA ARG A 37 -2.51 0.40 -4.90
C ARG A 37 -3.05 1.82 -5.00
N THR A 38 -4.06 2.06 -5.82
CA THR A 38 -4.71 3.37 -5.93
C THR A 38 -5.59 3.66 -4.72
N TYR A 39 -6.34 2.67 -4.22
CA TYR A 39 -7.35 2.89 -3.17
C TYR A 39 -6.95 2.40 -1.77
N PHE A 40 -5.95 1.53 -1.67
CA PHE A 40 -5.54 0.92 -0.41
C PHE A 40 -4.03 1.04 -0.16
N TYR A 41 -3.66 1.12 1.12
CA TYR A 41 -2.31 0.86 1.58
C TYR A 41 -2.23 -0.57 2.10
N ARG A 42 -1.13 -1.26 1.76
CA ARG A 42 -0.75 -2.52 2.39
C ARG A 42 0.07 -2.19 3.62
N VAL A 43 -0.49 -2.46 4.80
CA VAL A 43 0.13 -2.14 6.09
C VAL A 43 0.50 -3.40 6.84
N TRP A 44 1.60 -3.34 7.57
CA TRP A 44 2.10 -4.46 8.36
C TRP A 44 1.62 -4.33 9.80
N PHE A 45 0.95 -5.35 10.32
CA PHE A 45 0.52 -5.40 11.72
C PHE A 45 1.49 -6.26 12.51
N ALA A 46 2.33 -5.61 13.32
CA ALA A 46 3.26 -6.29 14.22
C ALA A 46 2.52 -7.20 15.22
N ASP A 47 1.36 -6.74 15.71
CA ASP A 47 0.58 -7.43 16.74
C ASP A 47 -0.27 -8.60 16.17
N CYS A 48 -0.29 -8.80 14.84
CA CYS A 48 -1.05 -9.88 14.18
C CYS A 48 -0.13 -10.95 13.56
N GLY A 49 0.97 -11.29 14.23
CA GLY A 49 1.90 -12.32 13.76
C GLY A 49 2.56 -11.98 12.42
N GLY A 50 2.76 -10.69 12.15
CA GLY A 50 3.40 -10.20 10.93
C GLY A 50 2.55 -10.28 9.66
N LYS A 51 1.22 -10.40 9.80
CA LYS A 51 0.31 -10.35 8.65
C LYS A 51 0.19 -8.93 8.11
N SER A 52 0.20 -8.82 6.78
CA SER A 52 -0.14 -7.57 6.09
C SER A 52 -1.64 -7.52 5.80
N ILE A 53 -2.28 -6.41 6.11
CA ILE A 53 -3.68 -6.18 5.73
C ILE A 53 -3.78 -4.98 4.77
N TRP A 54 -4.90 -4.91 4.04
CA TRP A 54 -5.22 -3.78 3.19
C TRP A 54 -6.13 -2.81 3.94
N VAL A 55 -5.72 -1.55 4.01
CA VAL A 55 -6.48 -0.47 4.65
C VAL A 55 -6.79 0.58 3.60
N ARG A 56 -8.01 1.13 3.60
CA ARG A 56 -8.39 2.22 2.69
C ARG A 56 -7.44 3.41 2.91
N LYS A 57 -6.99 4.04 1.82
CA LYS A 57 -6.05 5.17 1.93
C LYS A 57 -6.57 6.30 2.80
N GLN A 58 -7.86 6.63 2.68
CA GLN A 58 -8.48 7.70 3.47
C GLN A 58 -8.40 7.42 4.98
N ASP A 59 -8.76 6.19 5.39
CA ASP A 59 -8.69 5.77 6.80
C ASP A 59 -7.26 5.79 7.32
N PHE A 60 -6.30 5.34 6.51
CA PHE A 60 -4.89 5.37 6.85
C PHE A 60 -4.38 6.81 7.04
N LEU A 61 -4.66 7.70 6.09
CA LEU A 61 -4.24 9.10 6.14
C LEU A 61 -4.84 9.82 7.35
N LYS A 62 -6.12 9.57 7.65
CA LYS A 62 -6.79 10.11 8.83
C LYS A 62 -6.05 9.72 10.12
N ARG A 63 -5.83 8.42 10.35
CA ARG A 63 -5.15 7.96 11.58
C ARG A 63 -3.69 8.40 11.65
N ARG A 64 -2.99 8.48 10.51
CA ARG A 64 -1.63 9.01 10.44
C ARG A 64 -1.59 10.47 10.88
N ASN A 65 -2.49 11.30 10.37
CA ASN A 65 -2.55 12.71 10.72
C ASN A 65 -2.90 12.89 12.20
N GLU A 66 -3.89 12.16 12.72
CA GLU A 66 -4.21 12.16 14.16
C GLU A 66 -3.00 11.76 15.04
N SER A 67 -2.16 10.83 14.57
CA SER A 67 -0.91 10.48 15.27
C SER A 67 0.16 11.57 15.17
N LEU A 68 0.28 12.26 14.03
CA LEU A 68 1.21 13.38 13.88
C LEU A 68 0.84 14.53 14.82
N GLU A 69 -0.44 14.94 14.83
CA GLU A 69 -0.96 15.98 15.74
C GLU A 69 -0.70 15.62 17.22
N LYS A 70 -0.83 14.34 17.59
CA LYS A 70 -0.49 13.86 18.96
C LYS A 70 1.00 13.93 19.29
N LEU A 71 1.88 13.81 18.31
CA LEU A 71 3.33 13.90 18.52
C LEU A 71 3.77 15.36 18.61
N GLU A 72 3.19 16.22 17.77
CA GLU A 72 3.41 17.67 17.79
C GLU A 72 2.92 18.28 19.11
N SER A 73 1.69 17.98 19.53
CA SER A 73 1.13 18.46 20.80
C SER A 73 1.91 18.00 22.05
N LYS A 74 2.67 16.91 21.95
CA LYS A 74 3.54 16.42 23.03
C LYS A 74 4.97 16.98 22.96
N GLY A 75 5.29 17.82 21.97
CA GLY A 75 6.64 18.30 21.71
C GLY A 75 7.62 17.18 21.28
N THR A 76 7.10 16.04 20.81
CA THR A 76 7.92 14.92 20.30
C THR A 76 8.34 15.14 18.85
N LEU A 77 7.50 15.84 18.09
CA LEU A 77 7.84 16.39 16.78
C LEU A 77 7.77 17.91 16.90
N GLU A 78 8.77 18.59 16.36
CA GLU A 78 8.75 20.03 16.18
C GLU A 78 8.68 20.30 14.68
N LEU A 79 7.71 21.09 14.25
CA LEU A 79 7.60 21.47 12.85
C LEU A 79 8.73 22.46 12.57
N LEU A 80 9.76 22.01 11.85
CA LEU A 80 10.82 22.90 11.37
C LEU A 80 10.25 23.72 10.20
N GLU A 81 9.45 24.76 10.50
CA GLU A 81 8.83 25.65 9.51
C GLU A 81 9.88 26.48 8.74
N THR A 82 11.07 26.63 9.30
CA THR A 82 12.13 27.46 8.77
C THR A 82 13.46 26.75 8.99
N GLU A 83 14.22 26.63 7.91
CA GLU A 83 15.60 26.16 7.86
C GLU A 83 15.79 24.63 7.92
N LEU A 84 15.47 23.98 6.78
CA LEU A 84 16.40 23.01 6.20
C LEU A 84 17.74 23.72 5.95
N HIS A 85 18.49 24.06 7.01
CA HIS A 85 19.88 24.42 6.88
C HIS A 85 20.55 23.28 6.12
N LYS A 86 21.42 23.64 5.17
CA LYS A 86 22.09 22.77 4.20
C LYS A 86 22.80 21.53 4.78
N ASP A 87 22.84 21.39 6.11
CA ASP A 87 23.50 20.33 6.87
C ASP A 87 22.53 19.29 7.47
N GLN A 88 21.22 19.51 7.47
CA GLN A 88 20.24 18.53 7.96
C GLN A 88 19.61 17.76 6.80
N ASN A 89 20.39 16.86 6.21
CA ASN A 89 19.80 15.80 5.39
C ASN A 89 18.99 14.88 6.31
N PRO A 90 17.70 14.59 6.02
CA PRO A 90 16.93 13.64 6.81
C PRO A 90 17.65 12.29 6.79
N MET A 91 18.15 11.85 7.95
CA MET A 91 18.87 10.57 8.04
C MET A 91 17.97 9.37 7.74
N THR A 92 16.65 9.53 7.90
CA THR A 92 15.67 8.46 7.71
C THR A 92 14.28 9.06 7.47
N ALA A 93 13.44 8.32 6.74
CA ALA A 93 12.04 8.68 6.56
C ALA A 93 11.20 8.16 7.74
N LEU A 94 10.40 9.05 8.33
CA LEU A 94 9.35 8.66 9.25
C LEU A 94 8.28 7.88 8.49
N THR A 95 8.00 6.65 8.90
CA THR A 95 6.87 5.85 8.43
C THR A 95 5.98 5.45 9.60
N PHE A 96 4.84 4.83 9.32
CA PHE A 96 3.86 4.48 10.34
C PHE A 96 3.52 2.99 10.29
N SER A 97 3.71 2.32 11.43
CA SER A 97 3.21 0.97 11.69
C SER A 97 1.78 1.06 12.20
N PHE A 98 0.87 0.29 11.62
CA PHE A 98 -0.55 0.36 11.98
C PHE A 98 -0.90 -0.70 13.01
N ARG A 99 -1.55 -0.27 14.08
CA ARG A 99 -2.15 -1.12 15.12
C ARG A 99 -3.67 -0.94 15.08
N PRO A 100 -4.44 -1.87 15.69
CA PRO A 100 -5.91 -1.79 15.66
C PRO A 100 -6.45 -0.44 16.16
N ASP A 101 -5.76 0.13 17.15
CA ASP A 101 -6.12 1.33 17.91
C ASP A 101 -5.40 2.61 17.48
N SER A 102 -4.26 2.51 16.76
CA SER A 102 -3.36 3.66 16.54
C SER A 102 -2.41 3.45 15.35
N ALA A 103 -1.89 4.56 14.81
CA ALA A 103 -0.74 4.53 13.90
C ALA A 103 0.51 4.91 14.72
N ARG A 104 1.48 4.00 14.86
CA ARG A 104 2.73 4.26 15.57
C ARG A 104 3.81 4.74 14.60
N PRO A 105 4.44 5.89 14.84
CA PRO A 105 5.60 6.32 14.07
C PRO A 105 6.74 5.32 14.24
N ILE A 106 7.45 5.02 13.16
CA ILE A 106 8.67 4.21 13.11
C ILE A 106 9.64 4.84 12.12
N TYR A 107 10.93 4.82 12.44
CA TYR A 107 11.97 5.24 11.51
C TYR A 107 12.34 4.07 10.61
N LYS A 108 12.32 4.27 9.29
CA LYS A 108 12.74 3.24 8.33
C LYS A 108 14.23 3.40 8.07
N LEU A 109 15.04 2.57 8.72
CA LEU A 109 16.47 2.43 8.44
C LEU A 109 16.71 1.86 7.03
#